data_AF-A0A7I0HNY7-F1
#
_entry.id   AF-A0A7I0HNY7-F1
#
_cell.length_a   1.000
_cell.length_b   1.000
_cell.length_c   1.000
_cell.angle_alpha   90.00
_cell.angle_beta   90.00
_cell.angle_gamma   90.00
#
_symmetry.space_group_name_H-M   'P 1'
#
loop_
_entity.id
_entity.type
_entity.pdbx_description
1 polymer ?
#
loop_
_entity_poly.entity_id
_entity_poly.type
_entity_poly.pdbx_seq_one_letter_code
_entity_poly.pdbx_strand_id
1 'polypeptide(L)'
;MKQQNKWILVLFLALSFYNCQDIVEQKCQLACEKFVSCTEEELKLTLAPDVKRTGRIQCMDGCTTHNSDILQCFDQEPNSCKGFGQCLVQIGTFE
;
A
#
# COMPACT_ATOMS: atom_id res chain seq x y z
N MET A 1 -29.87 39.15 -0.99
CA MET A 1 -29.17 37.96 -0.43
C MET A 1 -29.17 36.80 -1.46
N LYS A 2 -28.40 36.88 -2.56
CA LYS A 2 -28.40 35.80 -3.60
C LYS A 2 -27.05 35.46 -4.22
N GLN A 3 -26.01 36.27 -4.00
CA GLN A 3 -24.70 36.13 -4.67
C GLN A 3 -23.66 35.31 -3.87
N GLN A 4 -23.83 35.17 -2.56
CA GLN A 4 -22.84 34.52 -1.66
C GLN A 4 -22.89 32.98 -1.70
N ASN A 5 -24.01 32.38 -2.10
CA ASN A 5 -24.23 30.93 -2.04
C ASN A 5 -23.46 30.14 -3.11
N LYS A 6 -23.11 30.79 -4.23
CA LYS A 6 -22.41 30.14 -5.36
C LYS A 6 -20.95 29.83 -5.04
N TRP A 7 -20.27 30.69 -4.28
CA TRP A 7 -18.86 30.51 -3.94
C TRP A 7 -18.64 29.43 -2.87
N ILE A 8 -19.58 29.29 -1.95
CA ILE A 8 -19.56 28.23 -0.92
C ILE A 8 -19.72 26.85 -1.58
N LEU A 9 -20.63 26.70 -2.54
CA LEU A 9 -20.81 25.46 -3.29
C LEU A 9 -19.56 25.05 -4.10
N VAL A 10 -18.86 26.02 -4.69
CA VAL A 10 -17.60 25.76 -5.43
C VAL A 10 -16.45 25.39 -4.48
N LEU A 11 -16.37 26.01 -3.29
CA LEU A 11 -15.36 25.63 -2.29
C LEU A 11 -15.59 24.21 -1.74
N PHE A 12 -16.85 23.84 -1.47
CA PHE A 12 -17.21 22.48 -1.02
C PHE A 12 -16.94 21.42 -2.08
N LEU A 13 -17.16 21.73 -3.36
CA LEU A 13 -16.85 20.82 -4.46
C LEU A 13 -15.33 20.67 -4.66
N ALA A 14 -14.55 21.74 -4.50
CA ALA A 14 -13.09 21.69 -4.60
C ALA A 14 -12.46 20.84 -3.48
N LEU A 15 -12.97 20.90 -2.25
CA LEU A 15 -12.50 20.09 -1.12
C LEU A 15 -12.78 18.58 -1.28
N SER A 16 -13.72 18.21 -2.14
CA SER A 16 -14.06 16.81 -2.41
C SER A 16 -13.05 16.09 -3.31
N PHE A 17 -12.20 16.84 -4.04
CA PHE A 17 -11.16 16.26 -4.91
C PHE A 17 -9.82 16.02 -4.20
N TYR A 18 -9.59 16.60 -3.02
CA TYR A 18 -8.30 16.49 -2.31
C TYR A 18 -8.12 15.18 -1.54
N ASN A 19 -9.17 14.39 -1.32
CA ASN A 19 -9.09 13.12 -0.58
C ASN A 19 -9.16 11.89 -1.48
N CYS A 20 -8.97 12.04 -2.79
CA CYS A 20 -8.83 10.91 -3.71
C CYS A 20 -7.38 10.36 -3.67
N GLN A 21 -6.83 10.14 -2.48
CA GLN A 21 -5.67 9.26 -2.38
C GLN A 21 -6.20 7.85 -2.52
N ASP A 22 -5.74 7.14 -3.55
CA ASP A 22 -6.30 5.85 -3.93
C ASP A 22 -6.23 4.89 -2.72
N ILE A 23 -7.38 4.34 -2.31
CA ILE A 23 -7.46 3.41 -1.17
C ILE A 23 -6.51 2.23 -1.39
N VAL A 24 -6.29 1.85 -2.65
CA VAL A 24 -5.34 0.82 -3.06
C VAL A 24 -3.91 1.24 -2.75
N GLU A 25 -3.52 2.48 -3.08
CA GLU A 25 -2.19 3.02 -2.81
C GLU A 25 -1.89 3.00 -1.31
N GLN A 26 -2.84 3.45 -0.49
CA GLN A 26 -2.68 3.47 0.97
C GLN A 26 -2.52 2.05 1.55
N LYS A 27 -3.34 1.10 1.11
CA LYS A 27 -3.24 -0.30 1.54
C LYS A 27 -1.93 -0.94 1.07
N CYS A 28 -1.52 -0.67 -0.16
CA CYS A 28 -0.26 -1.17 -0.70
C CYS A 28 0.94 -0.60 0.05
N GLN A 29 0.89 0.67 0.45
CA GLN A 29 1.92 1.26 1.29
C GLN A 29 2.08 0.43 2.58
N LEU A 30 0.99 0.17 3.30
CA LEU A 30 1.02 -0.64 4.54
C LEU A 30 1.57 -2.05 4.31
N ALA A 31 1.13 -2.74 3.26
CA ALA A 31 1.61 -4.07 2.91
C ALA A 31 3.13 -4.07 2.62
N CYS A 32 3.61 -3.04 1.92
CA CYS A 32 5.03 -2.91 1.58
C CYS A 32 5.91 -2.49 2.74
N GLU A 33 5.40 -1.70 3.69
CA GLU A 33 6.10 -1.45 4.95
C GLU A 33 6.25 -2.74 5.76
N LYS A 34 5.20 -3.55 5.80
CA LYS A 34 5.24 -4.87 6.45
C LYS A 34 6.22 -5.80 5.76
N PHE A 35 6.21 -5.87 4.42
CA PHE A 35 7.15 -6.67 3.64
C PHE A 35 8.62 -6.39 3.99
N VAL A 36 9.02 -5.11 4.01
CA VAL A 36 10.40 -4.72 4.34
C VAL A 36 10.73 -5.05 5.79
N SER A 37 9.81 -4.78 6.72
CA SER A 37 10.01 -5.09 8.15
C SER A 37 10.17 -6.59 8.38
N CYS A 38 9.37 -7.40 7.70
CA CYS A 38 9.44 -8.86 7.75
C CYS A 38 10.73 -9.41 7.14
N THR A 39 11.22 -8.76 6.08
CA THR A 39 12.51 -9.12 5.48
C THR A 39 13.66 -8.92 6.46
N GLU A 40 13.64 -7.84 7.25
CA GLU A 40 14.64 -7.60 8.31
C GLU A 40 14.56 -8.64 9.43
N GLU A 41 13.35 -9.01 9.84
CA GLU A 41 13.09 -9.98 10.90
C GLU A 41 13.55 -11.40 10.50
N GLU A 42 13.15 -11.87 9.33
CA GLU A 42 13.45 -13.22 8.83
C GLU A 42 14.94 -13.40 8.49
N LEU A 43 15.54 -12.38 7.87
CA LEU A 43 16.97 -12.42 7.52
C LEU A 43 17.88 -12.04 8.70
N LYS A 44 17.32 -11.66 9.85
CA LYS A 44 18.04 -11.24 11.06
C LYS A 44 19.10 -10.18 10.77
N LEU A 45 18.80 -9.26 9.85
CA LEU A 45 19.72 -8.22 9.41
C LEU A 45 18.96 -6.90 9.25
N THR A 46 19.68 -5.80 9.47
CA THR A 46 19.15 -4.46 9.18
C THR A 46 19.48 -4.12 7.74
N LEU A 47 18.45 -3.90 6.92
CA LEU A 47 18.64 -3.45 5.54
C LEU A 47 19.20 -2.02 5.55
N ALA A 48 20.17 -1.74 4.70
CA ALA A 48 20.61 -0.37 4.46
C ALA A 48 19.42 0.47 3.94
N PRO A 49 19.36 1.77 4.25
CA PRO A 49 18.23 2.63 3.89
C PRO A 49 17.92 2.63 2.39
N ASP A 50 18.94 2.56 1.54
CA ASP A 50 18.76 2.49 0.09
C ASP A 50 18.10 1.17 -0.34
N VAL A 51 18.47 0.05 0.29
CA VAL A 51 17.87 -1.26 -0.01
C VAL A 51 16.43 -1.31 0.47
N LYS A 52 16.12 -0.73 1.64
CA LYS A 52 14.73 -0.59 2.12
C LYS A 52 13.90 0.23 1.13
N ARG A 53 14.46 1.33 0.64
CA ARG A 53 13.79 2.21 -0.33
C ARG A 53 13.51 1.47 -1.64
N THR A 54 14.51 0.79 -2.19
CA THR A 54 14.35 -0.02 -3.41
C THR A 54 13.32 -1.13 -3.21
N GLY A 55 13.37 -1.84 -2.09
CA GLY A 55 12.40 -2.89 -1.76
C GLY A 55 10.97 -2.35 -1.62
N ARG A 56 10.78 -1.17 -1.02
CA ARG A 56 9.46 -0.50 -0.98
C ARG A 56 8.96 -0.12 -2.36
N ILE A 57 9.82 0.42 -3.22
CA ILE A 57 9.43 0.82 -4.58
C ILE A 57 9.01 -0.41 -5.39
N GLN A 58 9.80 -1.48 -5.37
CA GLN A 58 9.47 -2.73 -6.06
C GLN A 58 8.17 -3.36 -5.54
N CYS A 59 7.98 -3.36 -4.22
CA CYS A 59 6.73 -3.83 -3.64
C CYS A 59 5.54 -2.95 -4.05
N MET A 60 5.70 -1.63 -4.08
CA MET A 60 4.63 -0.72 -4.50
C MET A 60 4.22 -0.92 -5.96
N ASP A 61 5.20 -1.12 -6.85
CA ASP A 61 4.97 -1.40 -8.26
C ASP A 61 4.21 -2.74 -8.45
N GLY A 62 4.69 -3.79 -7.78
CA GLY A 62 4.01 -5.09 -7.76
C GLY A 62 2.61 -5.03 -7.14
N CYS A 63 2.45 -4.32 -6.02
CA CYS A 63 1.18 -4.21 -5.31
C CYS A 63 0.16 -3.39 -6.09
N THR A 64 0.54 -2.30 -6.74
CA THR A 64 -0.41 -1.53 -7.56
C THR A 64 -0.88 -2.32 -8.79
N THR A 65 0.00 -3.15 -9.36
CA THR A 65 -0.30 -4.02 -10.52
C THR A 65 -1.14 -5.24 -10.14
N HIS A 66 -0.81 -5.93 -9.05
CA HIS A 66 -1.49 -7.14 -8.57
C HIS A 66 -2.21 -6.90 -7.23
N ASN A 67 -2.91 -5.76 -7.12
CA ASN A 67 -3.48 -5.29 -5.86
C ASN A 67 -4.49 -6.28 -5.25
N SER A 68 -5.30 -6.95 -6.06
CA SER A 68 -6.30 -7.91 -5.57
C SER A 68 -5.67 -9.01 -4.74
N ASP A 69 -4.58 -9.60 -5.23
CA ASP A 69 -3.99 -10.78 -4.63
C ASP A 69 -3.06 -10.41 -3.47
N ILE A 70 -2.23 -9.38 -3.68
CA ILE A 70 -1.27 -8.91 -2.66
C ILE A 70 -2.02 -8.33 -1.45
N LEU A 71 -3.07 -7.53 -1.67
CA LEU A 71 -3.86 -6.98 -0.58
C LEU A 71 -4.71 -8.04 0.11
N GLN A 72 -5.19 -9.06 -0.62
CA GLN A 72 -5.88 -10.19 0.00
C GLN A 72 -4.95 -10.96 0.94
N CYS A 73 -3.70 -11.23 0.53
CA CYS A 73 -2.69 -11.83 1.41
C CYS A 73 -2.40 -10.97 2.64
N PHE A 74 -2.32 -9.65 2.46
CA PHE A 74 -2.11 -8.73 3.57
C PHE A 74 -3.31 -8.71 4.52
N ASP A 75 -4.54 -8.72 4.00
CA ASP A 75 -5.76 -8.73 4.82
C ASP A 75 -5.94 -10.08 5.56
N GLN A 76 -5.45 -11.20 5.01
CA GLN A 76 -5.47 -12.52 5.66
C GLN A 76 -4.39 -12.66 6.75
N GLU A 77 -3.19 -12.17 6.49
CA GLU A 77 -2.02 -12.35 7.36
C GLU A 77 -1.33 -11.01 7.72
N PRO A 78 -2.05 -10.00 8.26
CA PRO A 78 -1.54 -8.63 8.40
C PRO A 78 -0.36 -8.51 9.38
N ASN A 79 -0.28 -9.45 10.33
CA ASN A 79 0.71 -9.43 11.41
C ASN A 79 1.82 -10.48 11.22
N SER A 80 1.64 -11.44 10.31
CA SER A 80 2.49 -12.62 10.18
C SER A 80 3.45 -12.48 9.00
N CYS A 81 4.74 -12.37 9.28
CA CYS A 81 5.76 -12.27 8.23
C CYS A 81 5.85 -13.54 7.37
N LYS A 82 5.82 -14.69 8.04
CA LYS A 82 5.82 -15.99 7.38
C LYS A 82 4.51 -16.24 6.61
N GLY A 83 3.36 -15.92 7.21
CA GLY A 83 2.05 -16.11 6.57
C GLY A 83 1.89 -15.23 5.33
N PHE A 84 2.21 -13.94 5.46
CA PHE A 84 2.17 -12.99 4.35
C PHE A 84 3.15 -13.41 3.22
N GLY A 85 4.40 -13.74 3.57
CA GLY A 85 5.39 -14.20 2.59
C GLY A 85 4.99 -15.50 1.88
N GLN A 86 4.42 -16.47 2.60
CA GLN A 86 3.92 -17.71 2.01
C GLN A 86 2.73 -17.47 1.07
N CYS A 87 1.84 -16.56 1.42
CA CYS A 87 0.70 -16.18 0.57
C CYS A 87 1.18 -15.50 -0.72
N LEU A 88 2.15 -14.58 -0.63
CA LEU A 88 2.76 -13.95 -1.81
C LEU A 88 3.47 -14.94 -2.73
N VAL A 89 4.23 -15.88 -2.16
CA VAL A 89 4.90 -16.93 -2.94
C VAL A 89 3.88 -17.78 -3.68
N GLN A 90 2.75 -18.14 -3.04
CA GLN A 90 1.69 -18.89 -3.69
C GLN A 90 1.17 -18.16 -4.93
N ILE A 91 0.90 -16.85 -4.84
CA ILE A 91 0.49 -16.03 -5.98
C ILE A 91 1.54 -16.05 -7.09
N GLY A 92 2.81 -15.80 -6.76
CA GLY A 92 3.91 -15.77 -7.73
C GLY A 92 4.24 -17.14 -8.37
N THR A 93 3.86 -18.25 -7.74
CA THR A 93 3.98 -19.59 -8.34
C THR A 93 2.85 -19.96 -9.30
N PHE A 94 1.80 -19.14 -9.43
CA PHE A 94 0.72 -19.34 -10.40
C PHE A 94 0.93 -18.59 -11.73
N GLU A 95 2.07 -17.92 -11.91
CA GLU A 95 2.53 -17.34 -13.19
C GLU A 95 3.47 -18.27 -13.97
#